data_AF-A0A818IRQ6-F1
#
_entry.id   AF-A0A818IRQ6-F1
#
_cell.length_a   1.000
_cell.length_b   1.000
_cell.length_c   1.000
_cell.angle_alpha   90.00
_cell.angle_beta   90.00
_cell.angle_gamma   90.00
#
_symmetry.space_group_name_H-M   'P 1'
#
loop_
_entity.id
_entity.type
_entity.pdbx_description
1 polymer ?
#
loop_
_entity_poly.entity_id
_entity_poly.type
_entity_poly.pdbx_seq_one_letter_code
_entity_poly.pdbx_strand_id
1 'polypeptide(L)'
;MEEQNLSEKMRHLSTTATYEKHPIKILKEIRDQLEIIPNYLIKQNISFKKSMHQVLSSMITAATTENSNKNVNSIDELRKIAILLYKIMVIQTYQYLWETYFKSGTGQLMIPSETKQKLFYSTTLSIWPKEIKTIALSNKKDKTNENEICLKFTNGHLYALKNQLKEYQQELNIKANNYPGYTLSIQEIIKTYIEENLNASLYKKIQHQVALIHYDYHIRALKLEYLRHKPNEYQVCFFFF
;
A
#
# COMPACT_ATOMS: atom_id res chain seq x y z
N MET A 1 7.56 -31.39 25.09
CA MET A 1 6.32 -31.02 25.83
C MET A 1 6.08 -29.51 25.84
N GLU A 2 7.06 -28.66 25.49
CA GLU A 2 6.90 -27.19 25.45
C GLU A 2 6.40 -26.63 24.10
N GLU A 3 6.57 -27.34 22.99
CA GLU A 3 6.10 -26.89 21.66
C GLU A 3 4.57 -26.93 21.50
N GLN A 4 3.88 -27.84 22.19
CA GLN A 4 2.41 -27.88 22.19
C GLN A 4 1.82 -26.67 22.92
N ASN A 5 2.49 -26.18 23.96
CA ASN A 5 2.02 -25.04 24.75
C ASN A 5 2.16 -23.71 23.98
N LEU A 6 3.20 -23.57 23.15
CA LEU A 6 3.33 -22.42 22.23
C LEU A 6 2.31 -22.45 21.09
N SER A 7 1.99 -23.64 20.56
CA SER A 7 0.99 -23.79 19.50
C SER A 7 -0.43 -23.49 19.99
N GLU A 8 -0.76 -23.78 21.26
CA GLU A 8 -2.05 -23.42 21.84
C GLU A 8 -2.12 -21.92 22.19
N LYS A 9 -1.02 -21.33 22.69
CA LYS A 9 -0.95 -19.89 22.98
C LYS A 9 -1.07 -19.02 21.73
N MET A 10 -0.57 -19.50 20.58
CA MET A 10 -0.76 -18.85 19.26
C MET A 10 -2.18 -19.01 18.72
N ARG A 11 -2.90 -20.10 19.06
CA ARG A 11 -4.29 -20.31 18.67
C ARG A 11 -5.26 -19.43 19.45
N HIS A 12 -4.97 -19.13 20.72
CA HIS A 12 -5.81 -18.26 21.55
C HIS A 12 -5.69 -16.76 21.24
N LEU A 13 -4.69 -16.33 20.47
CA LEU A 13 -4.61 -14.95 19.95
C LEU A 13 -5.36 -14.75 18.62
N SER A 14 -5.93 -15.81 18.04
CA SER A 14 -6.60 -15.77 16.73
C SER A 14 -8.12 -15.98 16.78
N THR A 15 -8.73 -16.06 17.96
CA THR A 15 -10.15 -16.41 18.12
C THR A 15 -10.95 -15.33 18.84
N THR A 16 -11.00 -14.12 18.28
CA THR A 16 -12.12 -13.18 18.47
C THR A 16 -12.16 -12.16 17.33
N ALA A 17 -12.60 -12.61 16.15
CA ALA A 17 -13.06 -11.69 15.12
C ALA A 17 -14.28 -12.29 14.43
N THR A 18 -15.45 -11.80 14.83
CA THR A 18 -16.75 -12.15 14.30
C THR A 18 -16.78 -12.01 12.78
N TYR A 19 -17.21 -13.10 12.16
CA TYR A 19 -17.30 -13.34 10.73
C TYR A 19 -18.51 -12.62 10.16
N GLU A 20 -18.31 -11.64 9.27
CA GLU A 20 -19.25 -11.29 8.21
C GLU A 20 -18.62 -10.28 7.22
N LYS A 21 -18.72 -10.58 5.91
CA LYS A 21 -18.51 -9.70 4.75
C LYS A 21 -17.08 -9.13 4.51
N HIS A 22 -16.15 -9.98 4.08
CA HIS A 22 -14.72 -9.64 3.88
C HIS A 22 -14.30 -8.86 2.61
N PRO A 23 -14.92 -8.95 1.41
CA PRO A 23 -14.48 -8.18 0.23
C PRO A 23 -14.72 -6.66 0.36
N ILE A 24 -15.82 -6.30 1.03
CA ILE A 24 -16.18 -4.92 1.36
C ILE A 24 -15.26 -4.38 2.46
N LYS A 25 -14.70 -5.27 3.31
CA LYS A 25 -13.99 -4.91 4.53
C LYS A 25 -12.65 -4.23 4.28
N ILE A 26 -11.88 -4.60 3.26
CA ILE A 26 -10.55 -3.99 3.01
C ILE A 26 -10.69 -2.61 2.35
N LEU A 27 -11.58 -2.45 1.37
CA LEU A 27 -11.90 -1.12 0.84
C LEU A 27 -12.56 -0.24 1.89
N LYS A 28 -13.37 -0.83 2.77
CA LYS A 28 -13.92 -0.14 3.93
C LYS A 28 -12.82 0.24 4.92
N GLU A 29 -11.85 -0.61 5.22
CA GLU A 29 -10.74 -0.29 6.12
C GLU A 29 -9.85 0.83 5.56
N ILE A 30 -9.55 0.81 4.26
CA ILE A 30 -8.85 1.92 3.60
C ILE A 30 -9.70 3.19 3.64
N ARG A 31 -11.01 3.08 3.36
CA ARG A 31 -11.95 4.22 3.45
C ARG A 31 -12.03 4.79 4.86
N ASP A 32 -12.18 3.95 5.87
CA ASP A 32 -12.25 4.31 7.29
C ASP A 32 -10.93 5.00 7.71
N GLN A 33 -9.77 4.51 7.25
CA GLN A 33 -8.48 5.18 7.45
C GLN A 33 -8.35 6.53 6.73
N LEU A 34 -8.99 6.69 5.56
CA LEU A 34 -9.02 7.94 4.80
C LEU A 34 -10.01 8.97 5.39
N GLU A 35 -11.02 8.52 6.13
CA GLU A 35 -11.95 9.40 6.85
C GLU A 35 -11.32 9.99 8.12
N ILE A 36 -10.40 9.27 8.75
CA ILE A 36 -9.67 9.75 9.94
C ILE A 36 -8.59 10.75 9.53
N ILE A 37 -8.75 12.01 9.95
CA ILE A 37 -7.70 13.03 9.81
C ILE A 37 -6.60 12.73 10.85
N PRO A 38 -5.34 12.54 10.42
CA PRO A 38 -4.25 12.31 11.35
C PRO A 38 -4.06 13.46 12.33
N ASN A 39 -3.68 13.15 13.57
CA ASN A 39 -3.46 14.15 14.63
C ASN A 39 -2.49 15.28 14.23
N TYR A 40 -1.53 14.98 13.36
CA TYR A 40 -0.56 15.94 12.84
C TYR A 40 -1.10 16.89 11.76
N LEU A 41 -2.34 16.69 11.28
CA LEU A 41 -3.06 17.54 10.32
C LEU A 41 -4.34 18.18 10.92
N ILE A 42 -4.65 17.92 12.19
CA ILE A 42 -5.79 18.54 12.87
C ILE A 42 -5.56 20.05 13.01
N LYS A 43 -6.64 20.85 12.91
CA LYS A 43 -6.60 22.32 12.98
C LYS A 43 -5.82 22.87 14.17
N GLN A 44 -5.83 22.17 15.30
CA GLN A 44 -5.22 22.60 16.55
C GLN A 44 -3.74 22.21 16.66
N ASN A 45 -3.20 21.45 15.72
CA ASN A 45 -1.83 20.95 15.78
C ASN A 45 -0.82 22.10 15.66
N ILE A 46 -0.01 22.30 16.70
CA ILE A 46 0.97 23.39 16.79
C ILE A 46 2.12 23.20 15.81
N SER A 47 2.57 21.96 15.61
CA SER A 47 3.65 21.62 14.67
C SER A 47 3.27 21.98 13.24
N PHE A 48 2.10 21.51 12.79
CA PHE A 48 1.58 21.83 11.46
C PHE A 48 1.41 23.33 11.25
N LYS A 49 0.79 24.03 12.22
CA LYS A 49 0.64 25.49 12.15
C LYS A 49 1.99 26.18 12.01
N LYS A 50 3.00 25.77 12.80
CA LYS A 50 4.34 26.35 12.76
C LYS A 50 4.99 26.14 11.39
N SER A 51 4.94 24.93 10.85
CA SER A 51 5.47 24.62 9.51
C SER A 51 4.76 25.42 8.41
N MET A 52 3.42 25.50 8.46
CA MET A 52 2.66 26.28 7.48
C MET A 52 2.88 27.79 7.63
N HIS A 53 3.07 28.29 8.85
CA HIS A 53 3.44 29.68 9.08
C HIS A 53 4.82 30.00 8.49
N GLN A 54 5.80 29.09 8.59
CA GLN A 54 7.10 29.28 7.95
C GLN A 54 6.98 29.31 6.43
N VAL A 55 6.19 28.40 5.86
CA VAL A 55 5.86 28.36 4.43
C VAL A 55 5.20 29.68 3.97
N LEU A 56 4.19 30.16 4.70
CA LEU A 56 3.54 31.43 4.40
C LEU A 56 4.45 32.64 4.60
N SER A 57 5.28 32.65 5.64
CA SER A 57 6.21 33.75 5.89
C SER A 57 7.26 33.87 4.78
N SER A 58 7.70 32.74 4.22
CA SER A 58 8.60 32.71 3.05
C SER A 58 7.94 33.23 1.76
N MET A 59 6.61 33.16 1.64
CA MET A 59 5.86 33.77 0.53
C MET A 59 5.64 35.27 0.72
N ILE A 60 5.37 35.71 1.96
CA ILE A 60 5.01 37.09 2.29
C ILE A 60 6.21 38.04 2.19
N THR A 61 7.44 37.55 2.30
CA THR A 61 8.65 38.37 2.02
C THR A 61 8.71 38.95 0.58
N ALA A 62 7.83 38.53 -0.33
CA ALA A 62 7.68 39.10 -1.68
C ALA A 62 6.42 39.98 -1.90
N ALA A 63 5.50 40.08 -0.93
CA ALA A 63 4.25 40.85 -1.10
C ALA A 63 3.82 41.55 0.20
N THR A 64 3.56 42.85 0.09
CA THR A 64 3.24 43.81 1.15
C THR A 64 2.23 43.34 2.20
N THR A 65 2.54 43.76 3.42
CA THR A 65 1.94 43.47 4.72
C THR A 65 0.46 43.87 4.82
N GLU A 66 -0.46 42.91 4.72
CA GLU A 66 -1.81 43.05 5.26
C GLU A 66 -2.38 41.74 5.83
N ASN A 67 -2.90 41.86 7.06
CA ASN A 67 -3.94 41.07 7.72
C ASN A 67 -3.63 39.68 8.32
N SER A 68 -3.57 39.65 9.65
CA SER A 68 -3.59 38.44 10.50
C SER A 68 -4.82 37.54 10.26
N ASN A 69 -5.99 38.12 9.94
CA ASN A 69 -7.19 37.36 9.59
C ASN A 69 -7.08 36.65 8.23
N LYS A 70 -6.32 37.20 7.28
CA LYS A 70 -6.02 36.57 5.99
C LYS A 70 -5.12 35.34 6.18
N ASN A 71 -4.18 35.41 7.14
CA ASN A 71 -3.29 34.31 7.49
C ASN A 71 -4.02 33.10 8.11
N VAL A 72 -5.03 33.31 8.94
CA VAL A 72 -5.78 32.19 9.55
C VAL A 72 -6.58 31.41 8.49
N ASN A 73 -7.23 32.10 7.54
CA ASN A 73 -7.92 31.46 6.43
C ASN A 73 -6.94 30.77 5.47
N SER A 74 -5.78 31.38 5.24
CA SER A 74 -4.72 30.84 4.40
C SER A 74 -4.16 29.51 4.92
N ILE A 75 -3.94 29.38 6.23
CA ILE A 75 -3.49 28.12 6.85
C ILE A 75 -4.57 27.04 6.78
N ASP A 76 -5.85 27.41 6.91
CA ASP A 76 -6.93 26.44 6.81
C ASP A 76 -7.08 25.87 5.39
N GLU A 77 -6.84 26.68 4.36
CA GLU A 77 -6.78 26.20 2.97
C GLU A 77 -5.57 25.30 2.72
N LEU A 78 -4.38 25.68 3.21
CA LEU A 78 -3.20 24.81 3.16
C LEU A 78 -3.42 23.49 3.89
N ARG A 79 -4.17 23.51 5.00
CA ARG A 79 -4.57 22.29 5.73
C ARG A 79 -5.47 21.39 4.90
N LYS A 80 -6.45 21.95 4.18
CA LYS A 80 -7.32 21.18 3.28
C LYS A 80 -6.51 20.54 2.15
N ILE A 81 -5.56 21.29 1.57
CA ILE A 81 -4.61 20.78 0.57
C ILE A 81 -3.75 19.65 1.17
N ALA A 82 -3.20 19.84 2.38
CA ALA A 82 -2.41 18.82 3.07
C ALA A 82 -3.21 17.54 3.35
N ILE A 83 -4.49 17.65 3.71
CA ILE A 83 -5.37 16.49 3.89
C ILE A 83 -5.56 15.74 2.56
N LEU A 84 -5.72 16.44 1.44
CA LEU A 84 -5.83 15.79 0.12
C LEU A 84 -4.54 15.09 -0.28
N LEU A 85 -3.39 15.74 -0.08
CA LEU A 85 -2.07 15.13 -0.32
C LEU A 85 -1.88 13.88 0.53
N TYR A 86 -2.25 13.92 1.81
CA TYR A 86 -2.23 12.75 2.69
C TYR A 86 -3.09 11.61 2.13
N LYS A 87 -4.33 11.88 1.73
CA LYS A 87 -5.23 10.85 1.16
C LYS A 87 -4.66 10.23 -0.11
N ILE A 88 -4.12 11.06 -1.00
CA ILE A 88 -3.44 10.62 -2.22
C ILE A 88 -2.28 9.67 -1.89
N MET A 89 -1.43 10.06 -0.96
CA MET A 89 -0.26 9.26 -0.57
C MET A 89 -0.63 7.92 0.07
N VAL A 90 -1.65 7.90 0.93
CA VAL A 90 -2.19 6.66 1.51
C VAL A 90 -2.68 5.72 0.41
N ILE A 91 -3.47 6.24 -0.55
CA ILE A 91 -3.99 5.44 -1.67
C ILE A 91 -2.84 4.91 -2.54
N GLN A 92 -1.85 5.73 -2.86
CA GLN A 92 -0.67 5.31 -3.63
C GLN A 92 0.11 4.19 -2.91
N THR A 93 0.24 4.29 -1.59
CA THR A 93 0.90 3.25 -0.78
C THR A 93 0.13 1.94 -0.85
N TYR A 94 -1.20 1.96 -0.75
CA TYR A 94 -2.02 0.77 -0.92
C TYR A 94 -2.00 0.25 -2.37
N GLN A 95 -2.00 1.12 -3.39
CA GLN A 95 -1.85 0.71 -4.78
C GLN A 95 -0.56 -0.08 -4.99
N TYR A 96 0.55 0.37 -4.42
CA TYR A 96 1.82 -0.35 -4.49
C TYR A 96 1.72 -1.78 -3.93
N LEU A 97 1.04 -1.97 -2.78
CA LEU A 97 0.78 -3.30 -2.23
C LEU A 97 -0.08 -4.15 -3.17
N TRP A 98 -1.18 -3.61 -3.67
CA TRP A 98 -2.12 -4.32 -4.55
C TRP A 98 -1.51 -4.66 -5.91
N GLU A 99 -0.65 -3.79 -6.45
CA GLU A 99 0.13 -4.08 -7.66
C GLU A 99 1.12 -5.20 -7.42
N THR A 100 1.72 -5.28 -6.22
CA THR A 100 2.61 -6.37 -5.84
C THR A 100 1.83 -7.69 -5.79
N TYR A 101 0.64 -7.71 -5.18
CA TYR A 101 -0.25 -8.89 -5.21
C TYR A 101 -0.60 -9.30 -6.64
N PHE A 102 -0.95 -8.33 -7.49
CA PHE A 102 -1.27 -8.56 -8.89
C PHE A 102 -0.10 -9.17 -9.65
N LYS A 103 1.09 -8.56 -9.56
CA LYS A 103 2.32 -9.05 -10.21
C LYS A 103 2.70 -10.44 -9.72
N SER A 104 2.56 -10.74 -8.43
CA SER A 104 2.74 -12.09 -7.88
C SER A 104 1.78 -13.08 -8.54
N GLY A 105 0.49 -12.72 -8.61
CA GLY A 105 -0.55 -13.54 -9.20
C GLY A 105 -0.44 -13.74 -10.71
N THR A 106 0.13 -12.79 -11.46
CA THR A 106 0.33 -12.90 -12.90
C THR A 106 1.72 -13.43 -13.28
N GLY A 107 2.57 -13.71 -12.29
CA GLY A 107 3.97 -14.13 -12.49
C GLY A 107 4.91 -12.99 -12.89
N GLN A 108 4.45 -11.75 -12.93
CA GLN A 108 5.22 -10.56 -13.31
C GLN A 108 6.02 -9.95 -12.16
N LEU A 109 6.05 -10.57 -10.98
CA LEU A 109 6.76 -10.03 -9.81
C LEU A 109 8.28 -10.01 -10.01
N MET A 110 8.78 -10.83 -10.93
CA MET A 110 10.20 -11.10 -11.16
C MET A 110 10.69 -10.63 -12.52
N ILE A 111 10.03 -9.65 -13.14
CA ILE A 111 10.54 -9.05 -14.37
C ILE A 111 11.91 -8.44 -14.02
N PRO A 112 13.02 -8.95 -14.56
CA PRO A 112 14.34 -8.54 -14.13
C PRO A 112 14.60 -7.11 -14.62
N SER A 113 14.52 -6.14 -13.70
CA SER A 113 15.11 -4.83 -13.90
C SER A 113 16.63 -4.93 -13.65
N GLU A 114 17.37 -5.01 -14.76
CA GLU A 114 18.76 -4.56 -14.98
C GLU A 114 19.94 -5.10 -14.15
N THR A 115 19.76 -5.81 -13.04
CA THR A 115 20.90 -6.35 -12.26
C THR A 115 21.25 -7.80 -12.61
N LYS A 116 22.24 -7.94 -13.51
CA LYS A 116 23.31 -8.95 -13.73
C LYS A 116 23.39 -10.29 -12.96
N GLN A 117 22.31 -10.89 -12.46
CA GLN A 117 22.29 -12.32 -12.13
C GLN A 117 21.04 -12.96 -12.73
N LYS A 118 21.16 -13.39 -13.99
CA LYS A 118 20.19 -14.23 -14.68
C LYS A 118 20.13 -15.60 -14.00
N LEU A 119 19.33 -15.71 -12.96
CA LEU A 119 18.73 -16.98 -12.58
C LEU A 119 17.65 -17.27 -13.63
N PHE A 120 17.98 -18.14 -14.59
CA PHE A 120 17.13 -18.54 -15.72
C PHE A 120 16.01 -19.49 -15.25
N TYR A 121 15.09 -19.00 -14.43
CA TYR A 121 13.84 -19.70 -14.15
C TYR A 121 12.72 -19.04 -14.95
N SER A 122 11.74 -19.82 -15.42
CA SER A 122 10.61 -19.29 -16.19
C SER A 122 9.79 -18.34 -15.30
N THR A 123 9.96 -17.03 -15.48
CA THR A 123 9.32 -15.95 -14.69
C THR A 123 7.84 -15.75 -15.03
N THR A 124 7.11 -16.82 -15.34
CA THR A 124 5.68 -16.78 -15.73
C THR A 124 4.80 -17.54 -14.74
N LEU A 125 5.35 -17.96 -13.61
CA LEU A 125 4.62 -18.71 -12.59
C LEU A 125 3.64 -17.80 -11.85
N SER A 126 2.35 -18.03 -12.09
CA SER A 126 1.23 -17.42 -11.36
C SER A 126 1.20 -17.96 -9.93
N ILE A 127 1.57 -17.12 -8.96
CA ILE A 127 1.61 -17.49 -7.54
C ILE A 127 0.84 -16.44 -6.75
N TRP A 128 -0.41 -16.74 -6.43
CA TRP A 128 -1.22 -15.88 -5.57
C TRP A 128 -0.80 -16.02 -4.10
N PRO A 129 -0.56 -14.90 -3.38
CA PRO A 129 -0.33 -14.94 -1.95
C PRO A 129 -1.50 -15.54 -1.18
N LYS A 130 -1.22 -16.21 -0.06
CA LYS A 130 -2.24 -16.94 0.72
C LYS A 130 -3.36 -16.02 1.17
N GLU A 131 -3.02 -14.81 1.59
CA GLU A 131 -3.97 -13.78 2.02
C GLU A 131 -5.02 -13.52 0.92
N ILE A 132 -4.57 -13.32 -0.33
CA ILE A 132 -5.48 -13.11 -1.47
C ILE A 132 -6.35 -14.34 -1.72
N LYS A 133 -5.77 -15.55 -1.69
CA LYS A 133 -6.56 -16.77 -1.84
C LYS A 133 -7.62 -16.89 -0.75
N THR A 134 -7.26 -16.65 0.51
CA THR A 134 -8.17 -16.71 1.64
C THR A 134 -9.31 -15.70 1.49
N ILE A 135 -9.00 -14.46 1.09
CA ILE A 135 -10.01 -13.39 0.98
C ILE A 135 -10.89 -13.58 -0.26
N ALA A 136 -10.29 -13.87 -1.42
CA ALA A 136 -11.01 -13.98 -2.69
C ALA A 136 -11.87 -15.24 -2.79
N LEU A 137 -11.46 -16.33 -2.12
CA LEU A 137 -12.13 -17.63 -2.18
C LEU A 137 -13.02 -17.92 -0.97
N SER A 138 -13.06 -17.05 0.06
CA SER A 138 -13.79 -17.31 1.32
C SER A 138 -15.28 -17.67 1.15
N ASN A 139 -15.89 -17.29 0.03
CA ASN A 139 -17.33 -17.40 -0.19
C ASN A 139 -17.72 -18.36 -1.34
N LYS A 140 -16.77 -19.11 -1.93
CA LYS A 140 -17.05 -20.00 -3.07
C LYS A 140 -16.77 -21.45 -2.72
N LYS A 141 -17.83 -22.28 -2.75
CA LYS A 141 -17.78 -23.73 -2.58
C LYS A 141 -17.52 -24.49 -3.88
N ASP A 142 -17.66 -23.83 -5.03
CA ASP A 142 -17.54 -24.48 -6.33
C ASP A 142 -16.13 -24.38 -6.92
N LYS A 143 -15.73 -25.44 -7.64
CA LYS A 143 -14.48 -25.62 -8.39
C LYS A 143 -14.35 -24.65 -9.59
N THR A 144 -14.63 -23.37 -9.41
CA THR A 144 -14.34 -22.35 -10.41
C THR A 144 -12.82 -22.14 -10.49
N ASN A 145 -12.31 -21.65 -11.62
CA ASN A 145 -10.91 -21.33 -11.83
C ASN A 145 -10.41 -20.33 -10.76
N GLU A 146 -9.68 -20.82 -9.75
CA GLU A 146 -9.15 -20.03 -8.62
C GLU A 146 -8.37 -18.80 -9.09
N ASN A 147 -7.57 -18.97 -10.15
CA ASN A 147 -6.74 -17.91 -10.70
C ASN A 147 -7.59 -16.78 -11.28
N GLU A 148 -8.66 -17.11 -11.98
CA GLU A 148 -9.56 -16.10 -12.55
C GLU A 148 -10.28 -15.31 -11.46
N ILE A 149 -10.67 -15.99 -10.36
CA ILE A 149 -11.30 -15.33 -9.20
C ILE A 149 -10.31 -14.35 -8.55
N CYS A 150 -9.10 -14.80 -8.23
CA CYS A 150 -8.08 -13.96 -7.62
C CYS A 150 -7.69 -12.77 -8.51
N LEU A 151 -7.62 -13.00 -9.83
CA LEU A 151 -7.33 -11.98 -10.83
C LEU A 151 -8.43 -10.90 -10.86
N LYS A 152 -9.70 -11.31 -11.01
CA LYS A 152 -10.85 -10.39 -11.02
C LYS A 152 -10.95 -9.61 -9.71
N PHE A 153 -10.72 -10.27 -8.58
CA PHE A 153 -10.73 -9.67 -7.25
C PHE A 153 -9.65 -8.57 -7.11
N THR A 154 -8.40 -8.90 -7.43
CA THR A 154 -7.26 -7.98 -7.33
C THR A 154 -7.41 -6.80 -8.30
N ASN A 155 -7.85 -7.06 -9.54
CA ASN A 155 -8.13 -6.00 -10.52
C ASN A 155 -9.24 -5.06 -10.07
N GLY A 156 -10.30 -5.60 -9.45
CA GLY A 156 -11.39 -4.78 -8.91
C GLY A 156 -10.89 -3.80 -7.85
N HIS A 157 -10.00 -4.24 -6.95
CA HIS A 157 -9.39 -3.37 -5.95
C HIS A 157 -8.46 -2.32 -6.56
N LEU A 158 -7.61 -2.69 -7.50
CA LEU A 158 -6.75 -1.74 -8.21
C LEU A 158 -7.57 -0.68 -8.96
N TYR A 159 -8.65 -1.09 -9.62
CA TYR A 159 -9.56 -0.18 -10.31
C TYR A 159 -10.25 0.80 -9.34
N ALA A 160 -10.76 0.31 -8.21
CA ALA A 160 -11.38 1.15 -7.19
C ALA A 160 -10.39 2.20 -6.64
N LEU A 161 -9.17 1.77 -6.29
CA LEU A 161 -8.11 2.67 -5.81
C LEU A 161 -7.73 3.69 -6.88
N LYS A 162 -7.64 3.30 -8.14
CA LYS A 162 -7.33 4.22 -9.26
C LYS A 162 -8.41 5.29 -9.43
N ASN A 163 -9.69 4.93 -9.30
CA ASN A 163 -10.78 5.90 -9.36
C ASN A 163 -10.72 6.89 -8.19
N GLN A 164 -10.56 6.39 -6.96
CA GLN A 164 -10.42 7.26 -5.78
C GLN A 164 -9.20 8.18 -5.87
N LEU A 165 -8.08 7.67 -6.36
CA LEU A 165 -6.89 8.49 -6.60
C LEU A 165 -7.19 9.63 -7.57
N LYS A 166 -7.88 9.33 -8.68
CA LYS A 166 -8.24 10.34 -9.68
C LYS A 166 -9.16 11.41 -9.10
N GLU A 167 -10.15 11.01 -8.30
CA GLU A 167 -11.06 11.95 -7.61
C GLU A 167 -10.29 12.93 -6.71
N TYR A 168 -9.40 12.41 -5.84
CA TYR A 168 -8.62 13.28 -4.95
C TYR A 168 -7.59 14.13 -5.71
N GLN A 169 -7.00 13.63 -6.78
CA GLN A 169 -6.11 14.41 -7.64
C GLN A 169 -6.85 15.57 -8.33
N GLN A 170 -8.09 15.32 -8.80
CA GLN A 170 -8.92 16.37 -9.38
C GLN A 170 -9.30 17.43 -8.34
N GLU A 171 -9.71 17.00 -7.13
CA GLU A 171 -10.01 17.93 -6.04
C GLU A 171 -8.78 18.76 -5.64
N LEU A 172 -7.61 18.12 -5.55
CA LEU A 172 -6.33 18.78 -5.28
C LEU A 172 -6.03 19.83 -6.34
N ASN A 173 -6.14 19.50 -7.62
CA ASN A 173 -5.87 20.43 -8.72
C ASN A 173 -6.80 21.64 -8.66
N ILE A 174 -8.09 21.43 -8.39
CA ILE A 174 -9.06 22.52 -8.24
C ILE A 174 -8.66 23.43 -7.06
N LYS A 175 -8.35 22.86 -5.88
CA LYS A 175 -7.96 23.65 -4.71
C LYS A 175 -6.63 24.38 -4.88
N ALA A 176 -5.64 23.71 -5.45
CA ALA A 176 -4.32 24.27 -5.74
C ALA A 176 -4.43 25.47 -6.70
N ASN A 177 -5.20 25.33 -7.78
CA ASN A 177 -5.42 26.41 -8.75
C ASN A 177 -6.19 27.59 -8.15
N ASN A 178 -7.09 27.33 -7.19
CA ASN A 178 -7.88 28.36 -6.52
C ASN A 178 -7.15 29.02 -5.34
N TYR A 179 -5.96 28.56 -4.97
CA TYR A 179 -5.17 29.11 -3.87
C TYR A 179 -4.05 30.01 -4.40
N PRO A 180 -4.16 31.35 -4.26
CA PRO A 180 -3.17 32.28 -4.78
C PRO A 180 -1.80 32.04 -4.14
N GLY A 181 -0.76 31.91 -4.96
CA GLY A 181 0.60 31.66 -4.50
C GLY A 181 0.90 30.19 -4.19
N TYR A 182 0.00 29.25 -4.48
CA TYR A 182 0.36 27.83 -4.47
C TYR A 182 1.43 27.53 -5.54
N THR A 183 2.48 26.83 -5.15
CA THR A 183 3.61 26.48 -6.01
C THR A 183 4.00 25.04 -5.78
N LEU A 184 4.75 24.46 -6.73
CA LEU A 184 5.34 23.13 -6.56
C LEU A 184 6.20 23.04 -5.31
N SER A 185 6.93 24.10 -4.95
CA SER A 185 7.76 24.13 -3.74
C SER A 185 6.93 23.98 -2.46
N ILE A 186 5.77 24.63 -2.38
CA ILE A 186 4.84 24.50 -1.24
C ILE A 186 4.31 23.07 -1.16
N GLN A 187 3.92 22.53 -2.32
CA GLN A 187 3.46 21.15 -2.40
C GLN A 187 4.51 20.17 -1.87
N GLU A 188 5.76 20.32 -2.28
CA GLU A 188 6.85 19.46 -1.82
C GLU A 188 7.10 19.61 -0.32
N ILE A 189 7.09 20.83 0.24
CA ILE A 189 7.23 21.00 1.70
C ILE A 189 6.10 20.30 2.46
N ILE A 190 4.85 20.44 1.99
CA ILE A 190 3.70 19.77 2.62
C ILE A 190 3.83 18.25 2.50
N LYS A 191 4.23 17.74 1.31
CA LYS A 191 4.47 16.31 1.11
C LYS A 191 5.55 15.80 2.04
N THR A 192 6.71 16.45 2.13
CA THR A 192 7.80 16.03 3.03
C THR A 192 7.33 15.96 4.49
N TYR A 193 6.59 16.99 4.95
CA TYR A 193 6.02 16.96 6.31
C TYR A 193 5.06 15.77 6.51
N ILE A 194 4.21 15.47 5.52
CA ILE A 194 3.30 14.32 5.57
C ILE A 194 4.08 13.00 5.52
N GLU A 195 5.08 12.88 4.64
CA GLU A 195 5.95 11.70 4.48
C GLU A 195 6.64 11.35 5.78
N GLU A 196 7.27 12.31 6.46
CA GLU A 196 7.95 12.10 7.74
C GLU A 196 7.01 11.48 8.79
N ASN A 197 5.74 11.91 8.80
CA ASN A 197 4.74 11.42 9.75
C ASN A 197 4.06 10.10 9.30
N LEU A 198 3.87 9.88 7.99
CA LEU A 198 3.34 8.64 7.41
C LEU A 198 4.35 7.49 7.44
N ASN A 199 5.63 7.80 7.24
CA ASN A 199 6.72 6.83 7.15
C ASN A 199 6.91 6.04 8.44
N ALA A 200 6.51 6.58 9.58
CA ALA A 200 6.64 5.92 10.86
C ALA A 200 5.77 4.66 10.99
N SER A 201 4.60 4.60 10.32
CA SER A 201 3.61 3.55 10.58
C SER A 201 3.15 2.82 9.30
N LEU A 202 2.50 3.53 8.37
CA LEU A 202 1.83 2.92 7.23
C LEU A 202 2.84 2.42 6.19
N TYR A 203 3.77 3.29 5.78
CA TYR A 203 4.70 2.97 4.72
C TYR A 203 5.60 1.78 5.07
N LYS A 204 6.18 1.77 6.28
CA LYS A 204 6.99 0.65 6.78
C LYS A 204 6.20 -0.65 6.86
N LYS A 205 4.94 -0.61 7.33
CA LYS A 205 4.08 -1.79 7.38
C LYS A 205 3.85 -2.38 5.99
N ILE A 206 3.51 -1.52 5.02
CA ILE A 206 3.25 -1.95 3.64
C ILE A 206 4.54 -2.44 2.97
N GLN A 207 5.66 -1.75 3.14
CA GLN A 207 6.96 -2.20 2.63
C GLN A 207 7.33 -3.58 3.18
N HIS A 208 7.12 -3.81 4.47
CA HIS A 208 7.37 -5.12 5.08
C HIS A 208 6.48 -6.21 4.46
N GLN A 209 5.18 -5.94 4.28
CA GLN A 209 4.27 -6.87 3.60
C GLN A 209 4.71 -7.17 2.18
N VAL A 210 5.11 -6.15 1.41
CA VAL A 210 5.64 -6.33 0.05
C VAL A 210 6.90 -7.18 0.06
N ALA A 211 7.84 -6.94 0.98
CA ALA A 211 9.03 -7.76 1.12
C ALA A 211 8.69 -9.23 1.41
N LEU A 212 7.73 -9.50 2.30
CA LEU A 212 7.26 -10.86 2.57
C LEU A 212 6.65 -11.53 1.34
N ILE A 213 5.87 -10.80 0.54
CA ILE A 213 5.31 -11.31 -0.73
C ILE A 213 6.44 -11.69 -1.70
N HIS A 214 7.46 -10.84 -1.84
CA HIS A 214 8.63 -11.15 -2.66
C HIS A 214 9.34 -12.41 -2.17
N TYR A 215 9.70 -12.50 -0.89
CA TYR A 215 10.38 -13.68 -0.33
C TYR A 215 9.59 -14.97 -0.55
N ASP A 216 8.29 -14.93 -0.25
CA ASP A 216 7.39 -16.07 -0.41
C ASP A 216 7.24 -16.48 -1.89
N TYR A 217 7.14 -15.51 -2.80
CA TYR A 217 7.14 -15.75 -4.24
C TYR A 217 8.44 -16.44 -4.70
N HIS A 218 9.60 -15.91 -4.30
CA HIS A 218 10.91 -16.47 -4.63
C HIS A 218 11.04 -17.93 -4.20
N ILE A 219 10.69 -18.24 -2.95
CA ILE A 219 10.80 -19.60 -2.40
C ILE A 219 9.88 -20.55 -3.16
N ARG A 220 8.64 -20.15 -3.44
CA ARG A 220 7.68 -21.00 -4.16
C ARG A 220 8.06 -21.19 -5.62
N ALA A 221 8.51 -20.14 -6.29
CA ALA A 221 9.00 -20.23 -7.66
C ALA A 221 10.20 -21.19 -7.76
N LEU A 222 11.17 -21.07 -6.84
CA LEU A 222 12.33 -21.97 -6.79
C LEU A 222 11.91 -23.42 -6.55
N LYS A 223 10.97 -23.68 -5.62
CA LYS A 223 10.44 -25.03 -5.36
C LYS A 223 9.76 -25.61 -6.60
N LEU A 224 8.97 -24.81 -7.31
CA LEU A 224 8.29 -25.26 -8.53
C LEU A 224 9.29 -25.58 -9.64
N GLU A 225 10.32 -24.75 -9.83
CA GLU A 225 11.35 -25.03 -10.82
C GLU A 225 12.17 -26.27 -10.45
N TYR A 226 12.55 -26.42 -9.18
CA TYR A 226 13.21 -27.63 -8.68
C TYR A 226 12.39 -28.88 -8.98
N LEU A 227 11.07 -28.85 -8.74
CA LEU A 227 10.17 -29.97 -9.05
C LEU A 227 10.05 -30.21 -10.57
N ARG A 228 10.07 -29.16 -11.39
CA ARG A 228 10.04 -29.27 -12.86
C ARG A 228 11.24 -30.04 -13.40
N HIS A 229 12.40 -29.90 -12.77
CA HIS A 229 13.59 -30.67 -13.11
C HIS A 229 13.50 -32.15 -12.70
N LYS A 230 12.42 -32.58 -12.02
CA LYS A 230 12.20 -33.96 -11.56
C LYS A 230 13.47 -34.56 -10.92
N PRO A 231 13.91 -34.03 -9.77
CA PRO A 231 15.19 -34.40 -9.17
C PRO A 231 15.30 -35.90 -8.88
N ASN A 232 14.15 -36.54 -8.64
CA ASN A 232 14.02 -37.98 -8.44
C ASN A 232 14.50 -38.81 -9.64
N GLU A 233 14.47 -38.28 -10.88
CA GLU A 233 15.03 -38.95 -12.07
C GLU A 233 16.57 -39.07 -11.98
N TYR A 234 17.25 -38.18 -11.22
CA TYR A 234 18.70 -38.24 -11.00
C TYR A 234 19.09 -39.00 -9.73
N GLN A 235 18.15 -39.27 -8.83
CA GLN A 235 18.41 -39.98 -7.57
C GLN A 235 18.47 -41.51 -7.71
N VAL A 236 18.23 -42.06 -8.91
CA VAL A 236 18.26 -43.52 -9.17
C VAL A 236 19.67 -44.05 -9.48
N CYS A 237 20.71 -43.20 -9.56
CA CYS A 237 22.06 -43.65 -9.97
C CYS A 237 23.03 -44.08 -8.84
N PHE A 238 22.60 -44.18 -7.57
CA PHE A 238 23.53 -44.50 -6.46
C PHE A 238 23.14 -45.69 -5.55
N PHE A 239 22.11 -46.47 -5.90
CA PHE A 239 21.67 -47.62 -5.08
C PHE A 239 21.89 -49.01 -5.71
N PHE A 240 22.62 -49.10 -6.83
CA PHE A 240 23.04 -50.37 -7.42
C PHE A 240 24.54 -50.35 -7.71
N PHE A 241 25.36 -50.58 -6.70
CA PHE A 241 26.73 -51.12 -6.81
C PHE A 241 27.01 -52.01 -5.60
#